data_AF-A0A1Y3NM16-F1
#
_entry.id   AF-A0A1Y3NM16-F1
#
_cell.length_a   1.000
_cell.length_b   1.000
_cell.length_c   1.000
_cell.angle_alpha   90.00
_cell.angle_beta   90.00
_cell.angle_gamma   90.00
#
_symmetry.space_group_name_H-M   'P 1'
#
loop_
_entity.id
_entity.type
_entity.pdbx_description
1 polymer ?
#
loop_
_entity_poly.entity_id
_entity_poly.type
_entity_poly.pdbx_seq_one_letter_code
_entity_poly.pdbx_strand_id
1 'polypeptide(L)'
;METQTSILARDIILLSIILDWSEDIGIQERVELFLEIYGNICVREKTEKFIKDRAYDLIRTITDSDETKSKLSKIIDVSNLKFRERDDLEFVFKFWRSPKNNYEIVKYWDYRLRSYYKRRFDYIENVCDWDYQMKLKPRAEMINLKEFTKWRKTGQAFEVRETLYDRPNRVTATAEGMKEDGLTVSKWGYFSDIVVGPFIAFGCDSENKEYLKTQNDFHIKVNN
;
A
#
# COMPACT_ATOMS: atom_id res chain seq x y z
N MET A 1 -13.47 -6.05 6.64
CA MET A 1 -12.64 -4.93 7.15
C MET A 1 -11.20 -5.42 7.16
N GLU A 2 -10.21 -4.55 6.98
CA GLU A 2 -8.81 -5.00 6.94
C GLU A 2 -8.39 -5.60 8.29
N THR A 3 -7.66 -6.74 8.28
CA THR A 3 -7.25 -7.45 9.50
C THR A 3 -6.01 -6.81 10.12
N GLN A 4 -5.95 -6.78 11.45
CA GLN A 4 -4.85 -6.16 12.20
C GLN A 4 -3.48 -6.73 11.81
N THR A 5 -3.39 -8.05 11.58
CA THR A 5 -2.13 -8.69 11.15
C THR A 5 -1.65 -8.18 9.79
N SER A 6 -2.54 -8.01 8.82
CA SER A 6 -2.16 -7.54 7.47
C SER A 6 -1.68 -6.08 7.53
N ILE A 7 -2.29 -5.26 8.38
CA ILE A 7 -1.89 -3.87 8.63
C ILE A 7 -0.49 -3.85 9.27
N LEU A 8 -0.28 -4.60 10.36
CA LEU A 8 1.02 -4.66 11.04
C LEU A 8 2.11 -5.16 10.09
N ALA A 9 1.84 -6.19 9.29
CA ALA A 9 2.77 -6.66 8.27
C ALA A 9 3.15 -5.56 7.29
N ARG A 10 2.16 -4.81 6.77
CA ARG A 10 2.37 -3.67 5.87
C ARG A 10 3.22 -2.59 6.53
N ASP A 11 2.92 -2.24 7.78
CA ASP A 11 3.67 -1.22 8.52
C ASP A 11 5.13 -1.64 8.73
N ILE A 12 5.36 -2.92 9.06
CA ILE A 12 6.71 -3.49 9.21
C ILE A 12 7.52 -3.35 7.92
N ILE A 13 6.96 -3.71 6.74
CA ILE A 13 7.71 -3.58 5.49
C ILE A 13 7.95 -2.12 5.11
N LEU A 14 6.97 -1.24 5.31
CA LEU A 14 7.11 0.20 5.05
C LEU A 14 8.18 0.84 5.95
N LEU A 15 8.17 0.53 7.25
CA LEU A 15 9.22 0.94 8.19
C LEU A 15 10.58 0.39 7.79
N SER A 16 10.64 -0.86 7.33
CA SER A 16 11.89 -1.47 6.89
C SER A 16 12.48 -0.77 5.65
N ILE A 17 11.65 -0.15 4.79
CA ILE A 17 12.14 0.64 3.65
C ILE A 17 12.72 1.97 4.13
N ILE A 18 12.08 2.61 5.12
CA ILE A 18 12.52 3.88 5.67
C ILE A 18 13.84 3.71 6.45
N LEU A 19 13.93 2.67 7.28
CA LEU A 19 14.96 2.53 8.31
C LEU A 19 16.15 1.66 7.88
N ASP A 20 16.04 0.85 6.82
CA ASP A 20 17.15 0.03 6.34
C ASP A 20 18.13 0.85 5.51
N TRP A 21 19.04 1.57 6.16
CA TRP A 21 20.06 2.41 5.52
C TRP A 21 21.20 1.61 4.86
N SER A 22 20.89 0.49 4.23
CA SER A 22 21.85 -0.18 3.35
C SER A 22 22.35 0.80 2.27
N GLU A 23 23.67 0.80 2.05
CA GLU A 23 24.35 1.69 1.09
C GLU A 23 23.92 1.43 -0.37
N ASP A 24 23.22 0.32 -0.62
CA ASP A 24 22.88 -0.18 -1.96
C ASP A 24 21.66 0.53 -2.60
N ILE A 25 20.82 1.23 -1.83
CA ILE A 25 19.60 1.90 -2.35
C ILE A 25 19.65 3.40 -2.10
N GLY A 26 19.75 4.18 -3.17
CA GLY A 26 19.70 5.64 -3.12
C GLY A 26 18.36 6.19 -2.61
N ILE A 27 18.39 7.38 -2.02
CA ILE A 27 17.21 8.01 -1.38
C ILE A 27 16.00 8.12 -2.32
N GLN A 28 16.22 8.49 -3.58
CA GLN A 28 15.13 8.62 -4.55
C GLN A 28 14.48 7.26 -4.84
N GLU A 29 15.29 6.23 -5.07
CA GLU A 29 14.77 4.88 -5.31
C GLU A 29 13.99 4.34 -4.11
N ARG A 30 14.44 4.66 -2.89
CA ARG A 30 13.75 4.30 -1.66
C ARG A 30 12.40 4.98 -1.53
N VAL A 31 12.31 6.27 -1.86
CA VAL A 31 11.04 7.02 -1.86
C VAL A 31 10.08 6.45 -2.90
N GLU A 32 10.57 6.19 -4.12
CA GLU A 32 9.78 5.55 -5.18
C GLU A 32 9.24 4.18 -4.73
N LEU A 33 10.10 3.36 -4.14
CA LEU A 33 9.75 2.03 -3.63
C LEU A 33 8.69 2.11 -2.52
N PHE A 34 8.87 3.04 -1.57
CA PHE A 34 7.92 3.28 -0.49
C PHE A 34 6.54 3.67 -1.05
N LEU A 35 6.49 4.66 -1.95
CA LEU A 35 5.24 5.16 -2.53
C LEU A 35 4.50 4.06 -3.31
N GLU A 36 5.23 3.25 -4.08
CA GLU A 36 4.65 2.13 -4.81
C GLU A 36 4.03 1.08 -3.91
N ILE A 37 4.76 0.67 -2.88
CA ILE A 37 4.28 -0.36 -1.94
C ILE A 37 3.10 0.17 -1.11
N TYR A 38 3.15 1.45 -0.73
CA TYR A 38 2.16 2.11 0.10
C TYR A 38 0.82 2.34 -0.63
N GLY A 39 0.86 2.92 -1.84
CA GLY A 39 -0.32 3.51 -2.46
C GLY A 39 -0.89 2.78 -3.68
N ASN A 40 -0.16 1.84 -4.27
CA ASN A 40 -0.55 1.23 -5.53
C ASN A 40 -1.04 -0.22 -5.35
N ILE A 41 -2.06 -0.60 -6.10
CA ILE A 41 -2.47 -2.00 -6.19
C ILE A 41 -1.59 -2.83 -7.13
N CYS A 42 -0.92 -2.18 -8.10
CA CYS A 42 0.06 -2.79 -8.98
C CYS A 42 1.40 -2.07 -8.91
N VAL A 43 2.47 -2.84 -8.96
CA VAL A 43 3.85 -2.38 -8.82
C VAL A 43 4.69 -2.83 -10.00
N ARG A 44 5.88 -2.25 -10.14
CA ARG A 44 6.88 -2.69 -11.13
C ARG A 44 7.48 -4.03 -10.73
N GLU A 45 8.04 -4.74 -11.70
CA GLU A 45 8.76 -6.00 -11.46
C GLU A 45 9.89 -5.87 -10.44
N LYS A 46 10.63 -4.76 -10.47
CA LYS A 46 11.69 -4.47 -9.50
C LYS A 46 11.13 -4.38 -8.07
N THR A 47 9.98 -3.72 -7.90
CA THR A 47 9.29 -3.57 -6.60
C THR A 47 8.71 -4.89 -6.12
N GLU A 48 8.12 -5.70 -7.01
CA GLU A 48 7.66 -7.06 -6.65
C GLU A 48 8.83 -7.93 -6.16
N LYS A 49 9.96 -7.90 -6.87
CA LYS A 49 11.17 -8.60 -6.46
C LYS A 49 11.65 -8.14 -5.09
N PHE A 50 11.68 -6.83 -4.83
CA PHE A 50 12.01 -6.30 -3.52
C PHE A 50 11.07 -6.81 -2.43
N ILE A 51 9.75 -6.77 -2.65
CA ILE A 51 8.75 -7.28 -1.69
C ILE A 51 9.03 -8.75 -1.36
N LYS A 52 9.34 -9.56 -2.38
CA LYS A 52 9.64 -10.98 -2.23
C LYS A 52 10.92 -11.20 -1.40
N ASP A 53 12.01 -10.53 -1.75
CA ASP A 53 13.29 -10.68 -1.07
C ASP A 53 13.17 -10.19 0.39
N ARG A 54 12.52 -9.04 0.60
CA ARG A 54 12.22 -8.49 1.92
C ARG A 54 11.34 -9.41 2.77
N ALA A 55 10.37 -10.11 2.17
CA ALA A 55 9.55 -11.08 2.87
C ALA A 55 10.36 -12.27 3.40
N TYR A 56 11.42 -12.73 2.69
CA TYR A 56 12.33 -13.75 3.22
C TYR A 56 13.06 -13.26 4.47
N ASP A 57 13.58 -12.03 4.45
CA ASP A 57 14.28 -11.45 5.60
C ASP A 57 13.35 -11.21 6.78
N LEU A 58 12.13 -10.74 6.52
CA LEU A 58 11.12 -10.52 7.55
C LEU A 58 10.70 -11.83 8.22
N ILE A 59 10.49 -12.92 7.46
CA ILE A 59 10.23 -14.25 8.04
C ILE A 59 11.34 -14.64 9.00
N ARG A 60 12.61 -14.53 8.58
CA ARG A 60 13.76 -14.85 9.44
C ARG A 60 13.76 -13.98 10.70
N THR A 61 13.46 -12.69 10.57
CA THR A 61 13.40 -11.74 11.70
C THR A 61 12.36 -12.14 12.75
N ILE A 62 11.19 -12.63 12.32
CA ILE A 62 10.11 -12.99 13.26
C ILE A 62 10.21 -14.41 13.82
N THR A 63 10.86 -15.34 13.09
CA THR A 63 11.00 -16.74 13.51
C THR A 63 12.29 -17.02 14.29
N ASP A 64 13.39 -16.32 13.99
CA ASP A 64 14.67 -16.57 14.64
C ASP A 64 14.75 -15.83 15.99
N SER A 65 15.08 -16.54 17.06
CA SER A 65 15.39 -15.95 18.36
C SER A 65 16.79 -15.34 18.45
N ASP A 66 17.59 -15.50 17.39
CA ASP A 66 18.97 -15.04 17.32
C ASP A 66 19.05 -13.79 16.45
N GLU A 67 19.10 -12.63 17.10
CA GLU A 67 19.14 -11.31 16.47
C GLU A 67 20.31 -11.15 15.50
N THR A 68 21.37 -11.95 15.61
CA THR A 68 22.53 -11.86 14.71
C THR A 68 22.24 -12.37 13.28
N LYS A 69 21.15 -13.10 13.08
CA LYS A 69 20.84 -13.78 11.81
C LYS A 69 20.06 -12.93 10.81
N SER A 70 19.33 -11.92 11.28
CA SER A 70 18.60 -10.99 10.40
C SER A 70 19.24 -9.62 10.41
N LYS A 71 19.33 -8.96 9.26
CA LYS A 71 19.74 -7.54 9.19
C LYS A 71 18.68 -6.62 9.82
N LEU A 72 17.41 -7.04 9.77
CA LEU A 72 16.27 -6.23 10.21
C LEU A 72 15.97 -6.34 11.71
N SER A 73 16.54 -7.32 12.43
CA SER A 73 16.40 -7.46 13.89
C SER A 73 16.91 -6.22 14.64
N LYS A 74 17.90 -5.51 14.07
CA LYS A 74 18.43 -4.25 14.63
C LYS A 74 17.44 -3.08 14.57
N ILE A 75 16.41 -3.21 13.75
CA ILE A 75 15.45 -2.14 13.43
C ILE A 75 14.04 -2.51 13.92
N ILE A 76 13.73 -3.81 13.96
CA ILE A 76 12.40 -4.34 14.24
C ILE A 76 12.50 -5.28 15.43
N ASP A 77 12.02 -4.82 16.58
CA ASP A 77 11.86 -5.63 17.78
C ASP A 77 10.46 -6.26 17.82
N VAL A 78 10.41 -7.58 17.89
CA VAL A 78 9.17 -8.37 17.98
C VAL A 78 9.02 -9.08 19.33
N SER A 79 9.87 -8.77 20.31
CA SER A 79 9.89 -9.38 21.65
C SER A 79 8.52 -9.36 22.34
N ASN A 80 7.76 -8.27 22.13
CA ASN A 80 6.43 -8.06 22.72
C ASN A 80 5.28 -8.73 21.95
N LEU A 81 5.52 -9.31 20.77
CA LEU A 81 4.51 -10.07 20.03
C LEU A 81 4.38 -11.49 20.59
N LYS A 82 3.14 -11.93 20.79
CA LYS A 82 2.83 -13.33 21.14
C LYS A 82 3.23 -14.25 20.01
N PHE A 83 3.56 -15.51 20.33
CA PHE A 83 3.89 -16.53 19.32
C PHE A 83 2.84 -16.63 18.20
N ARG A 84 1.55 -16.61 18.55
CA ARG A 84 0.47 -16.60 17.57
C ARG A 84 0.52 -15.42 16.60
N GLU A 85 0.82 -14.21 17.08
CA GLU A 85 0.90 -13.01 16.25
C GLU A 85 2.10 -13.11 15.28
N ARG A 86 3.20 -13.74 15.73
CA ARG A 86 4.36 -14.03 14.87
C ARG A 86 4.01 -15.07 13.80
N ASP A 87 3.29 -16.14 14.16
CA ASP A 87 2.83 -17.14 13.19
C ASP A 87 1.89 -16.52 12.13
N ASP A 88 0.98 -15.64 12.57
CA ASP A 88 0.07 -14.92 11.69
C ASP A 88 0.83 -13.97 10.74
N LEU A 89 1.88 -13.28 11.22
CA LEU A 89 2.77 -12.48 10.37
C LEU A 89 3.55 -13.35 9.38
N GLU A 90 4.07 -14.50 9.82
CA GLU A 90 4.79 -15.44 8.97
C GLU A 90 3.92 -15.96 7.83
N PHE A 91 2.64 -16.22 8.12
CA PHE A 91 1.63 -16.59 7.12
C PHE A 91 1.47 -15.51 6.05
N VAL A 92 1.41 -14.23 6.44
CA VAL A 92 1.33 -13.09 5.51
C VAL A 92 2.60 -12.97 4.66
N PHE A 93 3.79 -13.02 5.27
CA PHE A 93 5.05 -12.90 4.54
C PHE A 93 5.28 -14.10 3.60
N LYS A 94 4.84 -15.30 3.98
CA LYS A 94 4.85 -16.48 3.09
C LYS A 94 3.98 -16.26 1.86
N PHE A 95 2.85 -15.58 1.98
CA PHE A 95 2.01 -15.20 0.85
C PHE A 95 2.72 -14.20 -0.06
N TRP A 96 3.36 -13.15 0.48
CA TRP A 96 4.06 -12.13 -0.31
C TRP A 96 5.17 -12.70 -1.20
N ARG A 97 5.93 -13.68 -0.71
CA ARG A 97 7.01 -14.30 -1.49
C ARG A 97 6.57 -15.40 -2.47
N SER A 98 5.30 -15.82 -2.42
CA SER A 98 4.81 -16.97 -3.19
C SER A 98 4.26 -16.56 -4.57
N PRO A 99 4.89 -17.01 -5.67
CA PRO A 99 4.35 -16.77 -7.01
C PRO A 99 3.19 -17.72 -7.37
N LYS A 100 3.00 -18.81 -6.59
CA LYS A 100 2.01 -19.86 -6.91
C LYS A 100 0.58 -19.45 -6.60
N ASN A 101 0.39 -18.45 -5.74
CA ASN A 101 -0.93 -17.97 -5.38
C ASN A 101 -1.37 -16.94 -6.41
N ASN A 102 -2.35 -17.30 -7.25
CA ASN A 102 -2.95 -16.35 -8.17
C ASN A 102 -3.63 -15.24 -7.37
N TYR A 103 -3.03 -14.05 -7.34
CA TYR A 103 -3.55 -12.88 -6.64
C TYR A 103 -4.04 -11.87 -7.67
N GLU A 104 -5.30 -12.00 -8.08
CA GLU A 104 -5.94 -11.19 -9.12
C GLU A 104 -6.37 -9.81 -8.60
N ILE A 105 -5.41 -9.00 -8.13
CA ILE A 105 -5.70 -7.74 -7.44
C ILE A 105 -6.57 -6.77 -8.23
N VAL A 106 -6.36 -6.66 -9.55
CA VAL A 106 -7.15 -5.79 -10.43
C VAL A 106 -8.62 -6.19 -10.41
N LYS A 107 -8.90 -7.50 -10.41
CA LYS A 107 -10.26 -8.05 -10.34
C LYS A 107 -10.88 -7.82 -8.95
N TYR A 108 -10.09 -7.99 -7.89
CA TYR A 108 -10.56 -7.70 -6.53
C TYR A 108 -10.88 -6.22 -6.32
N TRP A 109 -10.07 -5.33 -6.90
CA TRP A 109 -10.33 -3.90 -6.91
C TRP A 109 -11.65 -3.58 -7.65
N ASP A 110 -11.84 -4.09 -8.87
CA ASP A 110 -13.10 -3.91 -9.62
C ASP A 110 -14.32 -4.41 -8.84
N TYR A 111 -14.24 -5.60 -8.22
CA TYR A 111 -15.31 -6.12 -7.36
C TYR A 111 -15.61 -5.20 -6.16
N ARG A 112 -14.57 -4.67 -5.52
CA ARG A 112 -14.71 -3.71 -4.42
C ARG A 112 -15.42 -2.44 -4.88
N LEU A 113 -15.02 -1.88 -6.01
CA LEU A 113 -15.66 -0.69 -6.58
C LEU A 113 -17.12 -0.96 -6.94
N ARG A 114 -17.43 -2.06 -7.65
CA ARG A 114 -18.81 -2.41 -8.01
C ARG A 114 -19.69 -2.62 -6.79
N SER A 115 -19.19 -3.31 -5.77
CA SER A 115 -19.90 -3.52 -4.51
C SER A 115 -20.18 -2.20 -3.79
N TYR A 116 -19.22 -1.28 -3.78
CA TYR A 116 -19.34 0.01 -3.09
C TYR A 116 -20.26 1.01 -3.84
N TYR A 117 -20.04 1.21 -5.14
CA TYR A 117 -20.78 2.18 -5.93
C TYR A 117 -22.15 1.67 -6.39
N LYS A 118 -22.31 0.35 -6.51
CA LYS A 118 -23.54 -0.30 -7.01
C LYS A 118 -23.94 0.32 -8.36
N ARG A 119 -25.19 0.78 -8.49
CA ARG A 119 -25.72 1.44 -9.69
C ARG A 119 -24.92 2.68 -10.13
N ARG A 120 -24.15 3.29 -9.23
CA ARG A 120 -23.31 4.47 -9.56
C ARG A 120 -21.96 4.10 -10.16
N PHE A 121 -21.63 2.81 -10.27
CA PHE A 121 -20.37 2.36 -10.84
C PHE A 121 -20.19 2.85 -12.29
N ASP A 122 -21.27 2.83 -13.08
CA ASP A 122 -21.26 3.33 -14.47
C ASP A 122 -21.07 4.86 -14.55
N TYR A 123 -21.22 5.56 -13.42
CA TYR A 123 -21.04 7.01 -13.28
C TYR A 123 -19.89 7.35 -12.32
N ILE A 124 -18.90 6.47 -12.20
CA ILE A 124 -17.81 6.60 -11.20
C ILE A 124 -17.08 7.94 -11.30
N GLU A 125 -16.92 8.50 -12.51
CA GLU A 125 -16.27 9.80 -12.69
C GLU A 125 -17.06 10.94 -12.06
N ASN A 126 -18.38 10.98 -12.29
CA ASN A 126 -19.27 11.96 -11.65
C ASN A 126 -19.27 11.83 -10.13
N VAL A 127 -19.23 10.59 -9.62
CA VAL A 127 -19.14 10.35 -8.17
C VAL A 127 -17.80 10.82 -7.62
N CYS A 128 -16.68 10.56 -8.32
CA CYS A 128 -15.36 11.00 -7.91
C CYS A 128 -15.25 12.52 -7.89
N ASP A 129 -15.73 13.21 -8.93
CA ASP A 129 -15.76 14.67 -8.97
C ASP A 129 -16.58 15.23 -7.80
N TRP A 130 -17.80 14.71 -7.58
CA TRP A 130 -18.63 15.17 -6.46
C TRP A 130 -17.97 14.92 -5.09
N ASP A 131 -17.44 13.71 -4.87
CA ASP A 131 -16.73 13.37 -3.63
C ASP A 131 -15.51 14.28 -3.42
N TYR A 132 -14.77 14.57 -4.50
CA TYR A 132 -13.63 15.48 -4.46
C TYR A 132 -14.05 16.90 -4.06
N GLN A 133 -14.99 17.51 -4.80
CA GLN A 133 -15.41 18.89 -4.57
C GLN A 133 -16.03 19.08 -3.18
N MET A 134 -16.85 18.13 -2.74
CA MET A 134 -17.67 18.28 -1.53
C MET A 134 -16.97 17.78 -0.26
N LYS A 135 -16.03 16.84 -0.37
CA LYS A 135 -15.41 16.20 0.80
C LYS A 135 -13.91 16.43 0.89
N LEU A 136 -13.18 16.17 -0.18
CA LEU A 136 -11.72 16.16 -0.17
C LEU A 136 -11.13 17.56 -0.28
N LYS A 137 -11.50 18.32 -1.33
CA LYS A 137 -10.96 19.66 -1.60
C LYS A 137 -11.06 20.61 -0.41
N PRO A 138 -12.17 20.68 0.37
CA PRO A 138 -12.26 21.57 1.53
C PRO A 138 -11.26 21.25 2.67
N ARG A 139 -10.64 20.06 2.65
CA ARG A 139 -9.72 19.58 3.70
C ARG A 139 -8.30 19.36 3.19
N ALA A 140 -8.15 19.13 1.89
CA ALA A 140 -6.92 18.69 1.26
C ALA A 140 -6.85 19.21 -0.18
N GLU A 141 -6.90 20.53 -0.35
CA GLU A 141 -6.87 21.20 -1.67
C GLU A 141 -5.63 20.86 -2.50
N MET A 142 -4.56 20.40 -1.87
CA MET A 142 -3.34 19.99 -2.56
C MET A 142 -3.42 18.69 -3.34
N ILE A 143 -4.41 17.85 -3.05
CA ILE A 143 -4.62 16.64 -3.82
C ILE A 143 -5.27 17.03 -5.14
N ASN A 144 -4.71 16.61 -6.27
CA ASN A 144 -5.29 16.95 -7.57
C ASN A 144 -6.48 16.05 -7.91
N LEU A 145 -7.55 16.64 -8.49
CA LEU A 145 -8.74 15.89 -8.93
C LEU A 145 -8.39 14.74 -9.89
N LYS A 146 -7.44 14.94 -10.81
CA LYS A 146 -7.05 13.91 -11.79
C LYS A 146 -6.38 12.73 -11.10
N GLU A 147 -5.49 12.97 -10.15
CA GLU A 147 -4.80 11.93 -9.37
C GLU A 147 -5.81 11.16 -8.49
N PHE A 148 -6.68 11.89 -7.78
CA PHE A 148 -7.74 11.30 -6.98
C PHE A 148 -8.68 10.42 -7.81
N THR A 149 -9.17 10.93 -8.94
CA THR A 149 -10.07 10.19 -9.84
C THR A 149 -9.40 8.97 -10.45
N LYS A 150 -8.14 9.13 -10.89
CA LYS A 150 -7.34 8.03 -11.43
C LYS A 150 -7.17 6.92 -10.40
N TRP A 151 -6.78 7.25 -9.19
CA TRP A 151 -6.63 6.28 -8.11
C TRP A 151 -7.97 5.60 -7.79
N ARG A 152 -9.06 6.36 -7.62
CA ARG A 152 -10.41 5.81 -7.35
C ARG A 152 -10.87 4.80 -8.41
N LYS A 153 -10.47 4.97 -9.66
CA LYS A 153 -10.82 4.06 -10.77
C LYS A 153 -9.88 2.87 -10.88
N THR A 154 -8.57 3.08 -10.68
CA THR A 154 -7.55 2.10 -11.08
C THR A 154 -6.78 1.47 -9.91
N GLY A 155 -6.87 2.04 -8.71
CA GLY A 155 -6.06 1.67 -7.55
C GLY A 155 -4.59 2.08 -7.69
N GLN A 156 -4.23 2.88 -8.70
CA GLN A 156 -2.88 3.36 -8.95
C GLN A 156 -2.74 4.82 -8.50
N ALA A 157 -1.96 5.08 -7.45
CA ALA A 157 -1.75 6.41 -6.89
C ALA A 157 -0.45 7.07 -7.36
N PHE A 158 0.66 6.32 -7.36
CA PHE A 158 2.01 6.82 -7.56
C PHE A 158 2.70 6.11 -8.73
N GLU A 159 2.66 6.71 -9.92
CA GLU A 159 3.41 6.24 -11.09
C GLU A 159 4.63 7.12 -11.29
N VAL A 160 5.61 6.90 -10.42
CA VAL A 160 6.86 7.68 -10.34
C VAL A 160 7.76 7.53 -11.56
N ARG A 161 7.49 6.53 -12.43
CA ARG A 161 8.20 6.32 -13.70
C ARG A 161 7.24 5.98 -14.83
N GLU A 162 7.62 6.34 -16.06
CA GLU A 162 6.93 5.93 -17.29
C GLU A 162 7.25 4.47 -17.63
N THR A 163 6.64 3.54 -16.92
CA THR A 163 6.86 2.11 -17.13
C THR A 163 5.62 1.31 -16.77
N LEU A 164 5.68 -0.01 -16.97
CA LEU A 164 4.55 -0.88 -16.74
C LEU A 164 4.41 -1.23 -15.24
N TYR A 165 3.19 -1.08 -14.74
CA TYR A 165 2.77 -1.48 -13.39
C TYR A 165 1.80 -2.66 -13.51
N ASP A 166 2.31 -3.86 -13.73
CA ASP A 166 1.54 -5.08 -14.00
C ASP A 166 1.71 -6.19 -12.95
N ARG A 167 2.60 -6.01 -11.98
CA ARG A 167 2.80 -6.98 -10.90
C ARG A 167 1.88 -6.68 -9.74
N PRO A 168 1.18 -7.67 -9.17
CA PRO A 168 0.23 -7.39 -8.11
C PRO A 168 0.95 -7.03 -6.80
N ASN A 169 0.57 -5.91 -6.18
CA ASN A 169 1.11 -5.51 -4.90
C ASN A 169 0.54 -6.38 -3.78
N ARG A 170 1.23 -7.49 -3.45
CA ARG A 170 0.78 -8.43 -2.41
C ARG A 170 0.76 -7.82 -1.00
N VAL A 171 1.45 -6.70 -0.77
CA VAL A 171 1.41 -5.97 0.53
C VAL A 171 0.03 -5.36 0.81
N THR A 172 -0.75 -5.11 -0.25
CA THR A 172 -2.13 -4.64 -0.12
C THR A 172 -3.15 -5.74 0.20
N ALA A 173 -2.72 -7.01 0.17
CA ALA A 173 -3.59 -8.14 0.39
C ALA A 173 -3.96 -8.30 1.86
N THR A 174 -5.19 -8.72 2.10
CA THR A 174 -5.68 -9.13 3.41
C THR A 174 -6.23 -10.54 3.31
N ALA A 175 -5.89 -11.39 4.28
CA ALA A 175 -6.52 -12.69 4.42
C ALA A 175 -7.79 -12.57 5.25
N GLU A 176 -8.89 -13.14 4.77
CA GLU A 176 -10.15 -13.28 5.50
C GLU A 176 -10.63 -14.73 5.45
N GLY A 177 -11.17 -15.23 6.58
CA GLY A 177 -11.77 -16.55 6.64
C GLY A 177 -13.13 -16.55 5.96
N MET A 178 -13.24 -17.24 4.83
CA MET A 178 -14.49 -17.36 4.08
C MET A 178 -15.03 -18.78 4.21
N LYS A 179 -16.37 -18.91 4.33
CA LYS A 179 -17.01 -20.23 4.30
C LYS A 179 -17.11 -20.72 2.87
N GLU A 180 -16.57 -21.91 2.62
CA GLU A 180 -16.62 -22.63 1.36
C GLU A 180 -16.90 -24.10 1.67
N ASP A 181 -17.98 -24.64 1.11
CA ASP A 181 -18.44 -26.01 1.34
C ASP A 181 -18.56 -26.42 2.82
N GLY A 182 -18.99 -25.49 3.67
CA GLY A 182 -19.15 -25.71 5.11
C GLY A 182 -17.85 -25.63 5.92
N LEU A 183 -16.70 -25.46 5.28
CA LEU A 183 -15.38 -25.24 5.89
C LEU A 183 -15.01 -23.76 5.83
N THR A 184 -14.27 -23.27 6.83
CA THR A 184 -13.67 -21.92 6.77
C THR A 184 -12.30 -22.03 6.12
N VAL A 185 -12.14 -21.39 4.97
CA VAL A 185 -10.89 -21.33 4.20
C VAL A 185 -10.39 -19.88 4.18
N SER A 186 -9.10 -19.67 4.46
CA SER A 186 -8.50 -18.34 4.34
C SER A 186 -8.34 -17.96 2.86
N LYS A 187 -9.03 -16.90 2.43
CA LYS A 187 -8.91 -16.33 1.09
C LYS A 187 -8.21 -14.97 1.13
N TRP A 188 -7.35 -14.74 0.13
CA TRP A 188 -6.65 -13.46 -0.04
C TRP A 188 -7.46 -12.54 -0.95
N GLY A 189 -7.72 -11.32 -0.48
CA GLY A 189 -8.40 -10.28 -1.25
C GLY A 189 -7.89 -8.89 -0.92
N TYR A 190 -8.53 -7.86 -1.49
CA TYR A 190 -8.24 -6.46 -1.19
C TYR A 190 -9.33 -5.86 -0.32
N PHE A 191 -8.97 -5.42 0.89
CA PHE A 191 -9.94 -4.89 1.84
C PHE A 191 -9.66 -3.47 2.32
N SER A 192 -8.58 -2.87 1.81
CA SER A 192 -8.14 -1.53 2.19
C SER A 192 -8.97 -0.43 1.53
N ASP A 193 -8.55 0.82 1.73
CA ASP A 193 -9.31 1.99 1.32
C ASP A 193 -9.53 2.04 -0.20
N ILE A 194 -10.75 2.39 -0.58
CA ILE A 194 -11.12 2.66 -1.97
C ILE A 194 -11.71 4.05 -2.13
N VAL A 195 -11.82 4.86 -1.06
CA VAL A 195 -12.60 6.09 -0.98
C VAL A 195 -11.76 7.35 -0.86
N VAL A 196 -10.81 7.39 0.06
CA VAL A 196 -10.07 8.63 0.41
C VAL A 196 -8.74 8.71 -0.32
N GLY A 197 -8.05 7.59 -0.44
CA GLY A 197 -6.77 7.48 -1.10
C GLY A 197 -5.59 7.70 -0.17
N PRO A 198 -4.39 7.30 -0.64
CA PRO A 198 -3.17 7.33 0.16
C PRO A 198 -2.59 8.74 0.37
N PHE A 199 -3.10 9.75 -0.35
CA PHE A 199 -2.48 11.07 -0.50
C PHE A 199 -2.44 11.89 0.80
N ILE A 200 -3.50 11.81 1.60
CA ILE A 200 -3.66 12.64 2.81
C ILE A 200 -2.57 12.40 3.87
N ALA A 201 -1.91 11.24 3.83
CA ALA A 201 -0.87 10.87 4.79
C ALA A 201 0.40 11.71 4.65
N PHE A 202 0.60 12.40 3.51
CA PHE A 202 1.77 13.24 3.27
C PHE A 202 1.60 14.69 3.74
N GLY A 203 0.56 14.96 4.52
CA GLY A 203 0.22 16.29 4.99
C GLY A 203 -0.63 17.04 3.97
N CYS A 204 -1.51 17.91 4.47
CA CYS A 204 -2.40 18.75 3.65
C CYS A 204 -2.28 20.24 3.99
N ASP A 205 -1.40 20.57 4.95
CA ASP A 205 -1.13 21.92 5.40
C ASP A 205 0.34 22.02 5.81
N SER A 206 0.88 23.24 5.81
CA SER A 206 2.22 23.55 6.25
C SER A 206 2.25 24.93 6.90
N GLU A 207 3.10 25.09 7.91
CA GLU A 207 3.43 26.42 8.47
C GLU A 207 4.12 27.29 7.42
N ASN A 208 4.91 26.69 6.53
CA ASN A 208 5.52 27.39 5.42
C ASN A 208 4.55 27.44 4.22
N LYS A 209 3.82 28.54 4.10
CA LYS A 209 2.80 28.75 3.06
C LYS A 209 3.36 28.80 1.64
N GLU A 210 4.68 28.94 1.45
CA GLU A 210 5.31 28.83 0.14
C GLU A 210 5.07 27.45 -0.50
N TYR A 211 5.05 26.38 0.30
CA TYR A 211 4.81 25.01 -0.17
C TYR A 211 3.36 24.75 -0.60
N LEU A 212 2.44 25.70 -0.35
CA LEU A 212 1.02 25.59 -0.72
C LEU A 212 0.69 26.45 -1.94
N LYS A 213 1.69 27.08 -2.57
CA LYS A 213 1.46 27.91 -3.75
C LYS A 213 1.04 27.05 -4.93
N THR A 214 0.03 27.52 -5.63
CA THR A 214 -0.48 26.91 -6.85
C THR A 214 -0.26 27.82 -8.06
N GLN A 215 0.05 27.22 -9.22
CA GLN A 215 0.02 27.86 -10.53
C GLN A 215 -0.81 26.99 -11.48
N ASN A 216 -1.79 27.58 -12.16
CA ASN A 216 -2.73 26.86 -13.05
C ASN A 216 -3.39 25.64 -12.37
N ASP A 217 -3.83 25.78 -11.11
CA ASP A 217 -4.42 24.72 -10.29
C ASP A 217 -3.47 23.54 -9.96
N PHE A 218 -2.16 23.72 -10.11
CA PHE A 218 -1.13 22.77 -9.68
C PHE A 218 -0.22 23.35 -8.60
N HIS A 219 0.06 22.58 -7.56
CA HIS A 219 1.06 22.95 -6.56
C HIS A 219 2.45 23.00 -7.19
N ILE A 220 3.18 24.08 -6.95
CA ILE A 220 4.50 24.30 -7.52
C ILE A 220 5.60 23.87 -6.56
N LYS A 221 6.64 23.24 -7.10
CA LYS A 221 7.87 22.99 -6.32
C LYS A 221 8.57 24.33 -6.11
N VAL A 222 8.69 24.74 -4.85
CA VAL A 222 9.50 25.90 -4.48
C VAL A 222 10.96 25.50 -4.59
N ASN A 223 11.72 26.15 -5.47
CA ASN A 223 13.17 25.96 -5.53
C ASN A 223 13.78 26.64 -4.31
N ASN A 224 14.26 25.84 -3.36
CA ASN A 224 15.27 26.27 -2.39
C ASN A 224 16.66 26.03 -2.96
#